data_AF-A0A4V2VJ43-F1
#
_entry.id   AF-A0A4V2VJ43-F1
#
_cell.length_a   1.000
_cell.length_b   1.000
_cell.length_c   1.000
_cell.angle_alpha   90.00
_cell.angle_beta   90.00
_cell.angle_gamma   90.00
#
_symmetry.space_group_name_H-M   'P 1'
#
loop_
_entity.id
_entity.type
_entity.pdbx_description
1 polymer ?
#
loop_
_entity_poly.entity_id
_entity_poly.type
_entity_poly.pdbx_seq_one_letter_code
_entity_poly.pdbx_strand_id
1 'polypeptide(L)'
;MKVVALTGLALLALAGCRQTAGTSDEQTQGPEITAKTATPNATLVVQPSIAPAVDLTPYIGKYPFDVVEGHRFLDNPVVKAAIAASVPDAKVRAVVRYKDGELGIPIKRVKGGRLLIWGGENHAEDYRNWAVVLAPDGSEPEVCIYGGLGYDEDFQSSQWFEPGTPSLMKQGKCPSDAEDYPAVPIAAG
;
A
#
# COMPACT_ATOMS: atom_id res chain seq x y z
N MET A 1 31.51 -11.26 44.37
CA MET A 1 31.37 -9.96 45.07
C MET A 1 30.80 -8.98 44.06
N LYS A 2 29.67 -8.29 44.18
CA LYS A 2 28.59 -8.17 45.17
C LYS A 2 27.28 -7.98 44.36
N VAL A 3 26.19 -8.56 44.85
CA VAL A 3 24.81 -8.32 44.43
C VAL A 3 24.36 -6.96 44.98
N VAL A 4 23.63 -6.16 44.20
CA VAL A 4 22.73 -5.13 44.74
C VAL A 4 21.38 -5.27 44.07
N ALA A 5 20.44 -5.81 44.86
CA ALA A 5 19.02 -5.76 44.63
C ALA A 5 18.47 -4.43 45.15
N LEU A 6 17.50 -3.85 44.45
CA LEU A 6 16.54 -2.93 45.07
C LEU A 6 15.17 -3.10 44.40
N THR A 7 14.31 -3.76 45.17
CA THR A 7 12.87 -3.88 45.07
C THR A 7 12.19 -2.52 45.23
N GLY A 8 11.12 -2.28 44.45
CA GLY A 8 10.23 -1.12 44.61
C GLY A 8 8.84 -1.43 44.05
N LEU A 9 7.97 -1.93 44.92
CA LEU A 9 6.57 -2.30 44.69
C LEU A 9 5.66 -1.07 44.88
N ALA A 10 4.73 -0.80 43.95
CA ALA A 10 3.58 0.06 44.23
C ALA A 10 2.35 -0.37 43.39
N LEU A 11 1.40 -1.01 44.06
CA LEU A 11 0.00 -1.15 43.64
C LEU A 11 -0.74 0.18 43.81
N LEU A 12 -1.82 0.38 43.03
CA LEU A 12 -3.08 1.15 43.27
C LEU A 12 -3.64 1.56 41.88
N ALA A 13 -4.91 1.51 41.52
CA ALA A 13 -6.15 1.02 42.09
C ALA A 13 -7.17 0.93 40.92
N LEU A 14 -8.16 0.04 41.00
CA LEU A 14 -9.27 -0.03 40.06
C LEU A 14 -10.18 1.19 40.20
N ALA A 15 -10.56 1.83 39.08
CA ALA A 15 -11.71 2.71 39.01
C ALA A 15 -12.61 2.25 37.85
N GLY A 16 -13.71 1.58 38.21
CA GLY A 16 -14.81 1.29 37.30
C GLY A 16 -15.87 2.39 37.33
N CYS A 17 -16.48 2.65 36.18
CA CYS A 17 -17.84 3.18 36.09
C CYS A 17 -18.60 2.34 35.06
N ARG A 18 -19.53 1.53 35.58
CA ARG A 18 -20.64 0.91 34.86
C ARG A 18 -21.87 1.82 35.02
N GLN A 19 -22.89 1.55 34.19
CA GLN A 19 -24.27 2.08 34.18
C GLN A 19 -24.46 3.42 33.43
N THR A 20 -25.46 3.60 32.56
CA THR A 20 -26.75 2.89 32.41
C THR A 20 -27.27 3.05 30.99
N ALA A 21 -27.84 1.96 30.45
CA ALA A 21 -28.75 1.99 29.33
C ALA A 21 -30.03 2.75 29.74
N GLY A 22 -30.41 3.74 28.94
CA GLY A 22 -31.73 4.36 28.99
C GLY A 22 -32.50 3.97 27.74
N THR A 23 -33.40 3.01 27.87
CA THR A 23 -34.51 2.80 26.95
C THR A 23 -35.63 3.76 27.34
N SER A 24 -36.17 4.51 26.38
CA SER A 24 -37.54 4.99 26.44
C SER A 24 -38.05 5.07 25.01
N ASP A 25 -38.89 4.10 24.68
CA ASP A 25 -39.86 4.19 23.60
C ASP A 25 -40.78 5.39 23.87
N GLU A 26 -41.04 6.18 22.84
CA GLU A 26 -42.31 6.90 22.74
C GLU A 26 -42.75 6.94 21.27
N GLN A 27 -43.76 6.11 20.98
CA GLN A 27 -44.66 6.28 19.83
C GLN A 27 -45.23 7.70 19.83
N THR A 28 -45.45 8.30 18.66
CA THR A 28 -46.80 8.74 18.25
C THR A 28 -46.81 9.22 16.78
N GLN A 29 -47.73 8.61 16.05
CA GLN A 29 -48.50 9.04 14.87
C GLN A 29 -48.06 10.30 14.10
N GLY A 30 -47.87 10.11 12.80
CA GLY A 30 -47.80 11.20 11.82
C GLY A 30 -49.17 11.77 11.42
N PRO A 31 -49.15 12.73 10.48
CA PRO A 31 -50.30 12.98 9.62
C PRO A 31 -49.93 12.93 8.13
N GLU A 32 -50.80 12.21 7.40
CA GLU A 32 -51.47 12.68 6.19
C GLU A 32 -50.63 13.00 4.94
N ILE A 33 -50.51 11.99 4.09
CA ILE A 33 -50.03 12.09 2.71
C ILE A 33 -51.01 12.94 1.90
N THR A 34 -50.63 14.18 1.56
CA THR A 34 -51.31 14.96 0.53
C THR A 34 -50.84 14.47 -0.83
N ALA A 35 -51.75 13.84 -1.60
CA ALA A 35 -51.47 13.37 -2.95
C ALA A 35 -51.25 14.56 -3.89
N LYS A 36 -49.97 14.88 -4.17
CA LYS A 36 -49.57 15.77 -5.25
C LYS A 36 -49.30 14.92 -6.50
N THR A 37 -50.15 15.09 -7.52
CA THR A 37 -50.03 14.46 -8.84
C THR A 37 -48.62 14.64 -9.39
N ALA A 38 -47.87 13.54 -9.49
CA ALA A 38 -46.55 13.51 -10.10
C ALA A 38 -46.68 13.35 -11.62
N THR A 39 -46.18 14.33 -12.35
CA THR A 39 -45.96 14.34 -13.81
C THR A 39 -45.06 13.15 -14.20
N PRO A 40 -45.22 12.54 -15.40
CA PRO A 40 -44.45 11.36 -15.77
C PRO A 40 -42.94 11.65 -15.74
N ASN A 41 -42.21 10.82 -15.00
CA ASN A 41 -40.76 10.87 -14.88
C ASN A 41 -40.12 10.86 -16.27
N ALA A 42 -39.40 11.92 -16.60
CA ALA A 42 -38.47 11.92 -17.70
C ALA A 42 -37.42 10.84 -17.42
N THR A 43 -37.38 9.82 -18.28
CA THR A 43 -36.38 8.76 -18.24
C THR A 43 -35.02 9.40 -18.50
N LEU A 44 -34.22 9.59 -17.46
CA LEU A 44 -32.82 9.98 -17.60
C LEU A 44 -32.08 8.82 -18.27
N VAL A 45 -31.81 8.97 -19.57
CA VAL A 45 -30.90 8.08 -20.30
C VAL A 45 -29.50 8.37 -19.75
N VAL A 46 -29.05 7.55 -18.80
CA VAL A 46 -27.66 7.56 -18.35
C VAL A 46 -26.82 7.02 -19.50
N GLN A 47 -26.14 7.92 -20.22
CA GLN A 47 -25.11 7.49 -21.15
C GLN A 47 -23.97 6.85 -20.34
N PRO A 48 -23.45 5.69 -20.77
CA PRO A 48 -22.29 5.10 -20.13
C PRO A 48 -21.11 6.06 -20.29
N SER A 49 -20.63 6.61 -19.18
CA SER A 49 -19.36 7.33 -19.13
C SER A 49 -18.26 6.29 -19.30
N ILE A 50 -17.56 6.34 -20.43
CA ILE A 50 -16.32 5.59 -20.61
C ILE A 50 -15.30 6.28 -19.70
N ALA A 51 -14.93 5.62 -18.61
CA ALA A 51 -13.84 6.09 -17.77
C ALA A 51 -12.59 6.22 -18.65
N PRO A 52 -11.84 7.33 -18.56
CA PRO A 52 -10.60 7.46 -19.31
C PRO A 52 -9.68 6.29 -19.00
N ALA A 53 -9.00 5.78 -20.03
CA ALA A 53 -7.98 4.76 -19.86
C ALA A 53 -6.89 5.31 -18.92
N VAL A 54 -6.47 4.51 -17.94
CA VAL A 54 -5.45 4.89 -16.98
C VAL A 54 -4.10 4.92 -17.68
N ASP A 55 -3.34 5.99 -17.50
CA ASP A 55 -1.95 6.09 -17.96
C ASP A 55 -1.05 6.65 -16.85
N LEU A 56 -0.14 5.82 -16.34
CA LEU A 56 0.85 6.17 -15.33
C LEU A 56 2.14 6.73 -15.93
N THR A 57 2.33 6.73 -17.26
CA THR A 57 3.56 7.26 -17.88
C THR A 57 3.93 8.68 -17.49
N PRO A 58 3.00 9.62 -17.17
CA PRO A 58 3.36 10.97 -16.76
C PRO A 58 4.15 11.04 -15.43
N TYR A 59 4.17 9.96 -14.64
CA TYR A 59 5.00 9.86 -13.43
C TYR A 59 6.47 9.56 -13.71
N ILE A 60 6.84 9.14 -14.93
CA ILE A 60 8.24 8.82 -15.24
C ILE A 60 9.12 10.06 -15.08
N GLY A 61 10.21 9.92 -14.33
CA GLY A 61 11.13 11.00 -13.97
C GLY A 61 10.62 11.92 -12.86
N LYS A 62 9.40 11.71 -12.35
CA LYS A 62 8.87 12.39 -11.18
C LYS A 62 9.25 11.65 -9.92
N TYR A 63 9.33 12.38 -8.81
CA TYR A 63 9.48 11.75 -7.52
C TYR A 63 8.14 11.13 -7.07
N PRO A 64 8.18 10.08 -6.25
CA PRO A 64 6.98 9.39 -5.73
C PRO A 64 5.98 10.28 -4.99
N PHE A 65 6.49 11.37 -4.42
CA PHE A 65 5.73 12.37 -3.66
C PHE A 65 5.18 13.51 -4.53
N ASP A 66 5.60 13.61 -5.79
CA ASP A 66 5.05 14.58 -6.73
C ASP A 66 3.61 14.21 -7.06
N VAL A 67 2.78 15.24 -7.16
CA VAL A 67 1.37 15.07 -7.53
C VAL A 67 1.24 15.14 -9.05
N VAL A 68 0.68 14.10 -9.65
CA VAL A 68 0.39 14.01 -11.08
C VAL A 68 -1.09 13.62 -11.22
N GLU A 69 -1.85 14.44 -11.95
CA GLU A 69 -3.29 14.26 -12.13
C GLU A 69 -4.07 14.11 -10.80
N GLY A 70 -3.63 14.85 -9.78
CA GLY A 70 -4.31 14.91 -8.47
C GLY A 70 -3.90 13.85 -7.46
N HIS A 71 -3.02 12.91 -7.82
CA HIS A 71 -2.53 11.88 -6.92
C HIS A 71 -1.00 11.89 -6.80
N ARG A 72 -0.48 11.51 -5.63
CA ARG A 72 0.87 10.96 -5.54
C ARG A 72 0.87 9.54 -6.11
N PHE A 73 2.01 9.00 -6.49
CA PHE A 73 2.05 7.70 -7.17
C PHE A 73 1.40 6.59 -6.34
N LEU A 74 1.82 6.42 -5.08
CA LEU A 74 1.22 5.42 -4.18
C LEU A 74 -0.21 5.76 -3.75
N ASP A 75 -0.66 6.99 -3.98
CA ASP A 75 -2.04 7.41 -3.69
C ASP A 75 -3.00 7.20 -4.85
N ASN A 76 -2.48 6.93 -6.05
CA ASN A 76 -3.28 6.64 -7.23
C ASN A 76 -4.11 5.36 -6.98
N PRO A 77 -5.44 5.38 -7.17
CA PRO A 77 -6.31 4.23 -6.92
C PRO A 77 -5.91 2.96 -7.68
N VAL A 78 -5.40 3.10 -8.90
CA VAL A 78 -4.99 1.98 -9.74
C VAL A 78 -3.72 1.35 -9.19
N VAL A 79 -2.76 2.17 -8.74
CA VAL A 79 -1.54 1.69 -8.08
C VAL A 79 -1.87 0.99 -6.77
N LYS A 80 -2.77 1.55 -5.94
CA LYS A 80 -3.24 0.91 -4.70
C LYS A 80 -3.88 -0.45 -4.95
N ALA A 81 -4.74 -0.55 -5.97
CA ALA A 81 -5.37 -1.80 -6.36
C ALA A 81 -4.36 -2.84 -6.86
N ALA A 82 -3.39 -2.41 -7.67
CA ALA A 82 -2.34 -3.26 -8.20
C ALA A 82 -1.47 -3.85 -7.08
N ILE A 83 -1.02 -3.02 -6.13
CA ILE A 83 -0.25 -3.48 -4.95
C ILE A 83 -1.08 -4.44 -4.09
N ALA A 84 -2.37 -4.16 -3.89
CA ALA A 84 -3.25 -5.03 -3.11
C ALA A 84 -3.49 -6.39 -3.77
N ALA A 85 -3.56 -6.43 -5.10
CA ALA A 85 -3.67 -7.67 -5.86
C ALA A 85 -2.40 -8.52 -5.77
N SER A 86 -1.22 -7.91 -5.85
CA SER A 86 0.06 -8.62 -5.72
C SER A 86 0.32 -9.10 -4.31
N VAL A 87 0.01 -8.30 -3.28
CA VAL A 87 0.28 -8.61 -1.87
C VAL A 87 -1.03 -8.65 -1.08
N PRO A 88 -1.76 -9.78 -1.03
CA PRO A 88 -3.06 -9.86 -0.35
C PRO A 88 -2.98 -9.63 1.17
N ASP A 89 -1.90 -10.09 1.81
CA ASP A 89 -1.68 -9.88 3.25
C ASP A 89 -1.47 -8.38 3.56
N ALA A 90 -2.36 -7.81 4.36
CA ALA A 90 -2.34 -6.39 4.67
C ALA A 90 -1.14 -5.95 5.52
N LYS A 91 -0.59 -6.83 6.36
CA LYS A 91 0.59 -6.52 7.19
C LYS A 91 1.85 -6.49 6.34
N VAL A 92 1.99 -7.44 5.41
CA VAL A 92 3.09 -7.46 4.45
C VAL A 92 2.99 -6.25 3.53
N ARG A 93 1.80 -6.00 2.96
CA ARG A 93 1.55 -4.87 2.06
C ARG A 93 1.82 -3.52 2.71
N ALA A 94 1.59 -3.38 4.01
CA ALA A 94 1.81 -2.12 4.72
C ALA A 94 3.27 -1.65 4.59
N VAL A 95 4.25 -2.53 4.35
CA VAL A 95 5.66 -2.14 4.14
C VAL A 95 5.82 -1.19 2.94
N VAL A 96 4.98 -1.32 1.92
CA VAL A 96 4.99 -0.45 0.74
C VAL A 96 4.29 0.87 1.06
N ARG A 97 5.04 1.78 1.66
CA ARG A 97 4.61 3.14 1.99
C ARG A 97 5.82 4.06 2.05
N TYR A 98 5.57 5.37 2.08
CA TYR A 98 6.54 6.37 2.54
C TYR A 98 6.12 6.85 3.93
N LYS A 99 6.89 6.50 4.95
CA LYS A 99 6.84 7.13 6.28
C LYS A 99 7.64 8.43 6.27
N ASP A 100 7.46 9.25 7.29
CA ASP A 100 8.24 10.48 7.46
C ASP A 100 9.75 10.16 7.44
N GLY A 101 10.45 10.80 6.50
CA GLY A 101 11.89 10.64 6.29
C GLY A 101 12.31 9.50 5.35
N GLU A 102 11.42 8.62 4.91
CA GLU A 102 11.77 7.56 3.96
C GLU A 102 12.22 8.12 2.60
N LEU A 103 13.18 7.42 1.98
CA LEU A 103 13.81 7.83 0.74
C LEU A 103 12.99 7.35 -0.45
N GLY A 104 12.76 8.25 -1.40
CA GLY A 104 12.20 7.95 -2.71
C GLY A 104 13.08 8.58 -3.80
N ILE A 105 13.23 7.86 -4.90
CA ILE A 105 13.99 8.31 -6.08
C ILE A 105 13.05 8.48 -7.28
N PRO A 106 13.44 9.22 -8.33
CA PRO A 106 12.58 9.41 -9.50
C PRO A 106 12.13 8.08 -10.12
N ILE A 107 10.85 7.99 -10.44
CA ILE A 107 10.23 6.80 -11.02
C ILE A 107 10.86 6.53 -12.38
N LYS A 108 11.33 5.30 -12.58
CA LYS A 108 12.07 4.90 -13.79
C LYS A 108 11.19 4.13 -14.75
N ARG A 109 11.54 4.20 -16.03
CA ARG A 109 11.09 3.23 -17.03
C ARG A 109 12.05 2.05 -17.02
N VAL A 110 11.52 0.83 -16.99
CA VAL A 110 12.29 -0.41 -16.99
C VAL A 110 11.89 -1.32 -18.15
N LYS A 111 12.51 -2.51 -18.23
CA LYS A 111 12.25 -3.50 -19.29
C LYS A 111 10.75 -3.74 -19.50
N GLY A 112 10.35 -3.86 -20.77
CA GLY A 112 8.93 -4.01 -21.15
C GLY A 112 8.14 -2.70 -21.13
N GLY A 113 8.79 -1.55 -20.93
CA GLY A 113 8.12 -0.25 -20.89
C GLY A 113 7.39 0.03 -19.57
N ARG A 114 7.56 -0.82 -18.57
CA ARG A 114 6.98 -0.73 -17.24
C ARG A 114 7.61 0.39 -16.42
N LEU A 115 6.91 0.79 -15.37
CA LEU A 115 7.37 1.77 -14.39
C LEU A 115 7.95 1.05 -13.19
N LEU A 116 9.03 1.58 -12.63
CA LEU A 116 9.60 1.16 -11.35
C LEU A 116 9.56 2.34 -10.38
N ILE A 117 8.90 2.12 -9.25
CA ILE A 117 8.96 2.98 -8.07
C ILE A 117 9.70 2.22 -6.97
N TRP A 118 10.50 2.94 -6.20
CA TRP A 118 11.31 2.38 -5.12
C TRP A 118 11.20 3.24 -3.86
N GLY A 119 11.23 2.60 -2.70
CA GLY A 119 11.32 3.27 -1.42
C GLY A 119 12.32 2.57 -0.50
N GLY A 120 13.09 3.37 0.24
CA GLY A 120 14.07 2.91 1.21
C GLY A 120 13.81 3.48 2.60
N GLU A 121 14.06 2.69 3.63
CA GLU A 121 14.04 3.21 4.99
C GLU A 121 15.22 4.16 5.21
N ASN A 122 14.96 5.31 5.84
CA ASN A 122 16.00 6.31 6.07
C ASN A 122 17.18 5.74 6.87
N HIS A 123 18.41 5.92 6.39
CA HIS A 123 19.64 5.39 7.00
C HIS A 123 19.71 3.85 7.11
N ALA A 124 18.85 3.16 6.37
CA ALA A 124 18.75 1.72 6.34
C ALA A 124 18.38 1.21 4.94
N GLU A 125 18.51 2.05 3.91
CA GLU A 125 18.07 1.77 2.56
C GLU A 125 18.80 0.59 1.91
N ASP A 126 20.01 0.32 2.39
CA ASP A 126 20.90 -0.76 1.97
C ASP A 126 20.43 -2.15 2.47
N TYR A 127 19.67 -2.23 3.56
CA TYR A 127 19.11 -3.49 4.09
C TYR A 127 17.58 -3.50 4.25
N ARG A 128 16.89 -2.36 4.07
CA ARG A 128 15.43 -2.26 4.10
C ARG A 128 14.92 -1.37 2.98
N ASN A 129 14.37 -2.00 1.95
CA ASN A 129 13.75 -1.31 0.83
C ASN A 129 12.62 -2.13 0.20
N TRP A 130 11.85 -1.47 -0.65
CA TRP A 130 10.78 -2.07 -1.44
C TRP A 130 10.78 -1.46 -2.84
N ALA A 131 10.25 -2.20 -3.81
CA ALA A 131 9.97 -1.68 -5.14
C ALA A 131 8.60 -2.16 -5.62
N VAL A 132 7.96 -1.37 -6.46
CA VAL A 132 6.77 -1.78 -7.23
C VAL A 132 7.07 -1.56 -8.70
N VAL A 133 6.80 -2.58 -9.51
CA VAL A 133 7.00 -2.53 -10.95
C VAL A 133 5.71 -2.91 -11.65
N LEU A 134 5.18 -2.06 -12.53
CA LEU A 134 3.88 -2.28 -13.18
C LEU A 134 3.81 -1.61 -14.57
N ALA A 135 2.91 -2.10 -15.42
CA ALA A 135 2.64 -1.48 -16.71
C ALA A 135 2.00 -0.09 -16.56
N PRO A 136 2.07 0.78 -17.59
CA PRO A 136 1.48 2.12 -17.53
C PRO A 136 -0.01 2.15 -17.23
N ASP A 137 -0.77 1.11 -17.58
CA ASP A 137 -2.20 1.00 -17.28
C ASP A 137 -2.49 0.44 -15.88
N GLY A 138 -1.44 0.13 -15.10
CA GLY A 138 -1.53 -0.50 -13.79
C GLY A 138 -1.57 -2.02 -13.81
N SER A 139 -1.52 -2.65 -14.98
CA SER A 139 -1.46 -4.10 -15.11
C SER A 139 -0.07 -4.66 -14.82
N GLU A 140 0.04 -6.00 -14.77
CA GLU A 140 1.29 -6.73 -14.51
C GLU A 140 2.09 -6.24 -13.28
N PRO A 141 1.46 -6.05 -12.10
CA PRO A 141 2.19 -5.54 -10.94
C PRO A 141 3.06 -6.61 -10.29
N GLU A 142 4.31 -6.27 -10.07
CA GLU A 142 5.24 -6.98 -9.20
C GLU A 142 5.58 -6.10 -8.01
N VAL A 143 5.55 -6.67 -6.81
CA VAL A 143 5.99 -5.99 -5.58
C VAL A 143 7.20 -6.74 -5.03
N CYS A 144 8.28 -6.01 -4.79
CA CYS A 144 9.46 -6.51 -4.11
C CYS A 144 9.52 -5.93 -2.69
N ILE A 145 9.79 -6.77 -1.71
CA ILE A 145 10.08 -6.38 -0.33
C ILE A 145 11.41 -7.00 0.08
N TYR A 146 12.31 -6.17 0.57
CA TYR A 146 13.60 -6.57 1.08
C TYR A 146 13.76 -6.09 2.53
N GLY A 147 14.07 -7.04 3.41
CA GLY A 147 14.34 -6.78 4.84
C GLY A 147 15.53 -7.61 5.27
N GLY A 148 16.68 -7.33 4.65
CA GLY A 148 17.90 -8.12 4.71
C GLY A 148 18.27 -8.62 6.11
N LEU A 149 18.69 -9.88 6.16
CA LEU A 149 19.41 -10.47 7.29
C LEU A 149 20.81 -10.84 6.79
N GLY A 150 21.82 -10.04 7.14
CA GLY A 150 23.23 -10.32 6.81
C GLY A 150 23.91 -9.23 5.99
N TYR A 151 25.25 -9.22 6.04
CA TYR A 151 26.11 -8.21 5.40
C TYR A 151 26.76 -8.68 4.09
N ASP A 152 26.56 -9.93 3.71
CA ASP A 152 27.23 -10.55 2.57
C ASP A 152 26.24 -10.65 1.37
N GLU A 153 26.67 -10.13 0.23
CA GLU A 153 25.89 -9.99 -1.01
C GLU A 153 25.36 -11.33 -1.51
N ASP A 154 26.10 -12.41 -1.23
CA ASP A 154 25.73 -13.78 -1.58
C ASP A 154 24.46 -14.27 -0.86
N PHE A 155 24.12 -13.66 0.28
CA PHE A 155 22.97 -14.05 1.11
C PHE A 155 21.79 -13.07 1.03
N GLN A 156 21.93 -11.99 0.25
CA GLN A 156 20.83 -11.04 0.06
C GLN A 156 19.76 -11.68 -0.81
N SER A 157 18.53 -11.71 -0.29
CA SER A 157 17.37 -12.13 -1.06
C SER A 157 16.17 -11.27 -0.72
N SER A 158 15.37 -10.97 -1.74
CA SER A 158 14.15 -10.20 -1.64
C SER A 158 12.95 -11.07 -1.95
N GLN A 159 11.83 -10.76 -1.30
CA GLN A 159 10.57 -11.44 -1.53
C GLN A 159 9.78 -10.71 -2.60
N TRP A 160 9.36 -11.44 -3.62
CA TRP A 160 8.62 -10.94 -4.78
C TRP A 160 7.21 -11.48 -4.80
N PHE A 161 6.27 -10.62 -5.14
CA PHE A 161 4.84 -10.89 -5.12
C PHE A 161 4.21 -10.48 -6.45
N GLU A 162 3.34 -11.34 -6.97
CA GLU A 162 2.55 -11.10 -8.19
C GLU A 162 1.10 -11.56 -7.92
N PRO A 163 0.11 -11.02 -8.65
CA PRO A 163 -1.28 -11.38 -8.43
C PRO A 163 -1.53 -12.87 -8.65
N GLY A 164 -2.13 -13.52 -7.65
CA GLY A 164 -2.59 -14.91 -7.75
C GLY A 164 -1.49 -15.96 -7.72
N THR A 165 -0.23 -15.59 -7.48
CA THR A 165 0.90 -16.53 -7.36
C THR A 165 1.47 -16.53 -5.94
N PRO A 166 2.03 -17.65 -5.46
CA PRO A 166 2.84 -17.65 -4.25
C PRO A 166 4.05 -16.72 -4.39
N SER A 167 4.43 -16.03 -3.31
CA SER A 167 5.64 -15.20 -3.33
C SER A 167 6.89 -16.02 -3.61
N LEU A 168 7.84 -15.46 -4.34
CA LEU A 168 9.12 -16.08 -4.68
C LEU A 168 10.28 -15.29 -4.08
N MET A 169 11.36 -15.98 -3.72
CA MET A 169 12.61 -15.33 -3.35
C MET A 169 13.48 -15.11 -4.59
N LYS A 170 13.98 -13.89 -4.79
CA LYS A 170 14.95 -13.56 -5.85
C LYS A 170 16.25 -13.05 -5.21
N GLN A 171 17.37 -13.22 -5.90
CA GLN A 171 18.68 -12.78 -5.41
C GLN A 171 18.72 -11.25 -5.32
N GLY A 172 19.38 -10.74 -4.28
CA GLY A 172 19.62 -9.32 -4.07
C GLY A 172 18.45 -8.54 -3.45
N LYS A 173 18.71 -7.26 -3.19
CA LYS A 173 17.74 -6.26 -2.73
C LYS A 173 16.71 -5.89 -3.81
N CYS A 174 15.72 -5.06 -3.47
CA CYS A 174 14.79 -4.55 -4.47
C CYS A 174 15.47 -3.55 -5.42
N PRO A 175 15.15 -3.63 -6.73
CA PRO A 175 15.81 -2.82 -7.75
C PRO A 175 15.45 -1.35 -7.59
N SER A 176 16.46 -0.48 -7.69
CA SER A 176 16.30 0.97 -7.66
C SER A 176 16.46 1.61 -9.04
N ASP A 177 17.09 0.94 -9.99
CA ASP A 177 17.23 1.44 -11.36
C ASP A 177 16.88 0.39 -12.42
N ALA A 178 16.91 0.79 -13.68
CA ALA A 178 16.52 -0.04 -14.81
C ALA A 178 17.48 -1.22 -15.06
N GLU A 179 18.77 -1.04 -14.79
CA GLU A 179 19.80 -2.07 -14.88
C GLU A 179 19.64 -3.18 -13.83
N ASP A 180 19.01 -2.88 -12.69
CA ASP A 180 18.77 -3.85 -11.61
C ASP A 180 17.55 -4.76 -11.88
N TYR A 181 16.81 -4.49 -12.97
CA TYR A 181 15.54 -5.16 -13.28
C TYR A 181 15.58 -5.86 -14.65
N PRO A 182 15.10 -7.13 -14.76
CA PRO A 182 14.46 -7.93 -13.73
C PRO A 182 15.46 -8.55 -12.76
N ALA A 183 15.04 -8.73 -11.50
CA ALA A 183 15.85 -9.43 -10.51
C ALA A 183 16.09 -10.88 -10.90
N VAL A 184 17.29 -11.38 -10.58
CA VAL A 184 17.75 -12.73 -10.94
C VAL A 184 17.06 -13.76 -10.04
N PRO A 185 16.43 -14.81 -10.60
CA PRO A 185 15.93 -15.92 -9.80
C PRO A 185 17.05 -16.60 -9.00
N ILE A 186 16.76 -17.02 -7.76
CA ILE A 186 17.70 -17.87 -7.02
C ILE A 186 17.77 -19.22 -7.74
N ALA A 187 18.95 -19.58 -8.26
CA ALA A 187 19.16 -20.87 -8.89
C ALA A 187 18.94 -21.98 -7.85
N ALA A 188 18.10 -22.97 -8.18
CA ALA A 188 18.07 -24.21 -7.42
C ALA A 188 19.38 -24.95 -7.71
N GLY A 189 20.26 -25.04 -6.70
CA GLY A 189 21.49 -25.83 -6.75
C GLY A 189 21.22 -27.33 -6.78
#